data_AF-A0A4R4WA20-F1
#
_entry.id   AF-A0A4R4WA20-F1
#
_cell.length_a   1.000
_cell.length_b   1.000
_cell.length_c   1.000
_cell.angle_alpha   90.00
_cell.angle_beta   90.00
_cell.angle_gamma   90.00
#
_symmetry.space_group_name_H-M   'P 1'
#
loop_
_entity.id
_entity.type
_entity.pdbx_description
1 polymer ?
#
loop_
_entity_poly.entity_id
_entity_poly.type
_entity_poly.pdbx_seq_one_letter_code
_entity_poly.pdbx_strand_id
1 'polypeptide(L)'
;MTDFAARTGAIGATTVLPRRRSKGQIAVKWLTTTDHKLIGHLYLIVSFAFFLIGGVMALVIRAELAKPGLQIVNEEVYNQLFTMHGTIMLLLFATPLFVGFANVIMPVQIGAPDVAFPRLNMFSFWLFLFGGLITISGFFTPGGAADFGWFAYAPLSNAVRSPGVGGDLWIMGLWMAGLGTILGAVNFVTTIITMRAPGMTMFRMPIFTL
;
A
#
# COMPACT_ATOMS: atom_id res chain seq x y z
N MET A 1 -38.71 -53.70 -33.57
CA MET A 1 -39.30 -52.87 -32.50
C MET A 1 -38.31 -52.87 -31.35
N THR A 2 -37.37 -51.91 -31.32
CA THR A 2 -37.45 -50.62 -30.59
C THR A 2 -37.36 -50.87 -29.07
N ASP A 3 -36.48 -50.30 -28.24
CA ASP A 3 -35.73 -49.06 -28.31
C ASP A 3 -34.82 -48.99 -27.05
N PHE A 4 -33.52 -49.23 -27.15
CA PHE A 4 -32.59 -49.05 -26.00
C PHE A 4 -31.36 -48.21 -26.35
N ALA A 5 -31.34 -47.60 -27.54
CA ALA A 5 -30.22 -46.79 -28.03
C ALA A 5 -30.44 -45.26 -27.87
N ALA A 6 -31.60 -44.82 -27.35
CA ALA A 6 -32.00 -43.41 -27.37
C ALA A 6 -31.90 -42.69 -26.01
N ARG A 7 -30.91 -43.00 -25.15
CA ARG A 7 -30.72 -42.29 -23.87
C ARG A 7 -29.32 -41.72 -23.61
N THR A 8 -28.50 -41.56 -24.64
CA THR A 8 -27.40 -40.59 -24.62
C THR A 8 -27.93 -39.22 -25.02
N GLY A 9 -28.79 -38.67 -24.15
CA GLY A 9 -29.15 -37.26 -24.21
C GLY A 9 -27.87 -36.44 -24.06
N ALA A 10 -27.54 -35.70 -25.11
CA ALA A 10 -26.44 -34.76 -25.14
C ALA A 10 -26.48 -33.90 -23.87
N ILE A 11 -25.51 -34.11 -22.98
CA ILE A 11 -25.15 -33.10 -21.99
C ILE A 11 -24.51 -31.99 -22.82
N GLY A 12 -25.34 -31.10 -23.34
CA GLY A 12 -24.89 -29.87 -23.96
C GLY A 12 -24.05 -29.16 -22.92
N ALA A 13 -22.73 -29.21 -23.08
CA ALA A 13 -21.83 -28.36 -22.34
C ALA A 13 -22.18 -26.92 -22.76
N THR A 14 -23.09 -26.29 -22.02
CA THR A 14 -23.34 -24.86 -22.09
C THR A 14 -22.01 -24.22 -21.73
N THR A 15 -21.26 -23.84 -22.75
CA THR A 15 -20.07 -23.04 -22.61
C THR A 15 -20.57 -21.69 -22.12
N VAL A 16 -20.64 -21.51 -20.80
CA VAL A 16 -20.97 -20.23 -20.20
C VAL A 16 -19.82 -19.30 -20.57
N LEU A 17 -20.00 -18.55 -21.67
CA LEU A 17 -19.04 -17.55 -22.07
C LEU A 17 -18.81 -16.62 -20.88
N PRO A 18 -17.56 -16.34 -20.47
CA PRO A 18 -17.30 -15.49 -19.33
C PRO A 18 -17.94 -14.13 -19.57
N ARG A 19 -18.99 -13.83 -18.80
CA ARG A 19 -19.72 -12.57 -18.90
C ARG A 19 -18.72 -11.44 -18.73
N ARG A 20 -18.52 -10.63 -19.78
CA ARG A 20 -17.63 -9.48 -19.77
C ARG A 20 -18.07 -8.57 -18.63
N ARG A 21 -17.28 -8.54 -17.55
CA ARG A 21 -17.61 -7.74 -16.36
C ARG A 21 -17.57 -6.27 -16.76
N SER A 22 -18.61 -5.53 -16.39
CA SER A 22 -18.63 -4.08 -16.61
C SER A 22 -17.51 -3.42 -15.79
N LYS A 23 -16.91 -2.34 -16.31
CA LYS A 23 -15.87 -1.57 -15.59
C LYS A 23 -16.32 -1.18 -14.17
N GLY A 24 -17.60 -0.86 -13.98
CA GLY A 24 -18.16 -0.53 -12.66
C GLY A 24 -18.18 -1.73 -11.70
N GLN A 25 -18.45 -2.94 -12.18
CA GLN A 25 -18.42 -4.15 -11.36
C GLN A 25 -16.99 -4.49 -10.90
N ILE A 26 -15.98 -4.15 -11.71
CA ILE A 26 -14.57 -4.33 -11.36
C ILE A 26 -14.17 -3.34 -10.27
N ALA A 27 -14.55 -2.07 -10.41
CA ALA A 27 -14.27 -1.03 -9.40
C ALA A 27 -14.91 -1.36 -8.05
N VAL A 28 -16.19 -1.76 -8.03
CA VAL A 28 -16.87 -2.20 -6.80
C VAL A 28 -16.16 -3.40 -6.18
N LYS A 29 -15.77 -4.40 -7.01
CA LYS A 29 -15.02 -5.56 -6.52
C LYS A 29 -13.72 -5.14 -5.83
N TRP A 30 -12.97 -4.19 -6.40
CA TRP A 30 -11.72 -3.72 -5.81
C TRP A 30 -11.97 -2.91 -4.54
N LEU A 31 -13.04 -2.11 -4.51
CA LEU A 31 -13.37 -1.26 -3.37
C LEU A 31 -13.79 -2.07 -2.13
N THR A 32 -14.48 -3.20 -2.34
CA THR A 32 -15.07 -4.01 -1.26
C THR A 32 -14.47 -5.41 -1.17
N THR A 33 -13.26 -5.64 -1.69
CA THR A 33 -12.62 -6.96 -1.64
C THR A 33 -12.21 -7.32 -0.22
N THR A 34 -12.29 -8.61 0.11
CA THR A 34 -11.69 -9.18 1.33
C THR A 34 -10.55 -10.15 1.03
N ASP A 35 -10.35 -10.51 -0.23
CA ASP A 35 -9.30 -11.43 -0.66
C ASP A 35 -7.90 -10.81 -0.43
N HIS A 36 -7.10 -11.46 0.43
CA HIS A 36 -5.73 -11.04 0.75
C HIS A 36 -4.84 -10.88 -0.49
N LYS A 37 -5.05 -11.66 -1.56
CA LYS A 37 -4.28 -11.51 -2.79
C LYS A 37 -4.61 -10.19 -3.45
N LEU A 38 -5.89 -9.90 -3.68
CA LEU A 38 -6.29 -8.64 -4.31
C LEU A 38 -5.85 -7.43 -3.49
N ILE A 39 -5.99 -7.48 -2.17
CA ILE A 39 -5.51 -6.42 -1.27
C ILE A 39 -3.99 -6.25 -1.41
N GLY A 40 -3.24 -7.35 -1.44
CA GLY A 40 -1.79 -7.32 -1.68
C GLY A 40 -1.41 -6.68 -3.01
N HIS A 41 -2.13 -6.97 -4.10
CA HIS A 41 -1.90 -6.32 -5.39
C HIS A 41 -2.19 -4.82 -5.34
N LEU A 42 -3.23 -4.40 -4.62
CA LEU A 42 -3.53 -2.97 -4.42
C LEU A 42 -2.37 -2.27 -3.70
N TYR A 43 -1.84 -2.86 -2.63
CA TYR A 43 -0.65 -2.35 -1.95
C TYR A 43 0.53 -2.21 -2.90
N LEU A 44 0.87 -3.27 -3.65
CA LEU A 44 2.01 -3.25 -4.58
C LEU A 44 1.85 -2.18 -5.68
N ILE A 45 0.64 -2.03 -6.25
CA ILE A 45 0.37 -1.02 -7.28
C ILE A 45 0.52 0.39 -6.71
N VAL A 46 -0.10 0.67 -5.55
CA VAL A 46 -0.09 2.00 -4.93
C VAL A 46 1.31 2.36 -4.44
N SER A 47 2.01 1.43 -3.77
CA SER A 47 3.41 1.63 -3.35
C SER A 47 4.31 1.89 -4.54
N PHE A 48 4.13 1.19 -5.66
CA PHE A 48 4.90 1.45 -6.86
C PHE A 48 4.58 2.83 -7.48
N ALA A 49 3.33 3.29 -7.41
CA ALA A 49 2.99 4.66 -7.81
C ALA A 49 3.72 5.70 -6.93
N PHE A 50 3.74 5.50 -5.61
CA PHE A 50 4.52 6.32 -4.68
C PHE A 50 6.03 6.25 -4.97
N PHE A 51 6.57 5.09 -5.33
CA PHE A 51 7.96 4.94 -5.76
C PHE A 51 8.29 5.81 -6.97
N LEU A 52 7.42 5.84 -7.99
CA LEU A 52 7.62 6.70 -9.15
C LEU A 52 7.60 8.19 -8.77
N ILE A 53 6.67 8.61 -7.92
CA ILE A 53 6.59 9.99 -7.41
C ILE A 53 7.88 10.34 -6.65
N GLY A 54 8.29 9.49 -5.71
CA GLY A 54 9.54 9.61 -4.96
C GLY A 54 10.77 9.66 -5.87
N GLY A 55 10.79 8.83 -6.92
CA GLY A 55 11.88 8.74 -7.88
C GLY A 55 12.03 10.03 -8.68
N VAL A 56 10.92 10.62 -9.15
CA VAL A 56 10.95 11.93 -9.82
C VAL A 56 11.51 13.01 -8.90
N MET A 57 11.08 13.07 -7.63
CA MET A 57 11.65 14.03 -6.67
C MET A 57 13.15 13.81 -6.47
N ALA A 58 13.61 12.55 -6.40
CA ALA A 58 15.03 12.24 -6.28
C ALA A 58 15.83 12.74 -7.48
N LEU A 59 15.29 12.60 -8.69
CA LEU A 59 15.93 13.09 -9.92
C LEU A 59 16.05 14.62 -9.90
N VAL A 60 15.02 15.34 -9.43
CA VAL A 60 15.07 16.81 -9.28
C VAL A 60 16.13 17.22 -8.27
N ILE A 61 16.17 16.59 -7.10
CA ILE A 61 17.18 16.84 -6.05
C ILE A 61 18.61 16.61 -6.61
N ARG A 62 18.80 15.51 -7.34
CA ARG A 62 20.11 15.18 -7.93
C ARG A 62 20.50 16.13 -9.05
N ALA A 63 19.53 16.61 -9.83
CA ALA A 63 19.75 17.60 -10.87
C ALA A 63 20.13 18.97 -10.28
N GLU A 64 19.52 19.38 -9.16
CA GLU A 64 19.89 20.59 -8.43
C GLU A 64 21.35 20.52 -7.93
N LEU A 65 21.74 19.39 -7.35
CA LEU A 65 23.09 19.16 -6.82
C LEU A 65 24.15 18.89 -7.91
N ALA A 66 23.81 18.96 -9.19
CA ALA A 66 24.74 18.65 -10.28
C ALA A 66 25.88 19.68 -10.40
N LYS A 67 25.65 20.92 -9.96
CA LYS A 67 26.64 22.00 -9.91
C LYS A 67 26.46 22.81 -8.63
N PRO A 68 27.52 23.44 -8.09
CA PRO A 68 27.38 24.33 -6.94
C PRO A 68 26.46 25.54 -7.23
N GLY A 69 25.71 25.99 -6.23
CA GLY A 69 24.76 27.10 -6.32
C GLY A 69 23.34 26.66 -6.73
N LEU A 70 22.37 27.59 -6.73
CA LEU A 70 20.97 27.31 -7.06
C LEU A 70 20.73 27.35 -8.58
N GLN A 71 20.15 26.30 -9.16
CA GLN A 71 19.98 26.19 -10.63
C GLN A 71 18.56 25.85 -11.10
N ILE A 72 17.87 24.94 -10.41
CA ILE A 72 16.58 24.38 -10.82
C ILE A 72 15.49 24.77 -9.81
N VAL A 73 15.77 24.61 -8.51
CA VAL A 73 14.85 24.89 -7.41
C VAL A 73 15.46 25.85 -6.40
N ASN A 74 14.62 26.56 -5.66
CA ASN A 74 15.07 27.37 -4.52
C ASN A 74 15.25 26.50 -3.26
N GLU A 75 15.81 27.09 -2.21
CA GLU A 75 16.12 26.39 -0.94
C GLU A 75 14.87 25.78 -0.29
N GLU A 76 13.74 26.50 -0.31
CA GLU A 76 12.49 26.05 0.29
C GLU A 76 11.92 24.83 -0.44
N VAL A 77 11.80 24.90 -1.77
CA VAL A 77 11.33 23.78 -2.59
C VAL A 77 12.29 22.60 -2.49
N TYR A 78 13.59 22.84 -2.43
CA TYR A 78 14.57 21.77 -2.21
C TYR A 78 14.32 21.03 -0.87
N ASN A 79 14.13 21.78 0.21
CA ASN A 79 13.84 21.23 1.53
C ASN A 79 12.51 20.46 1.57
N GLN A 80 11.48 20.96 0.88
CA GLN A 80 10.20 20.26 0.71
C GLN A 80 10.37 18.94 -0.05
N LEU A 81 11.06 18.97 -1.19
CA LEU A 81 11.33 17.79 -2.01
C LEU A 81 12.13 16.74 -1.23
N PHE A 82 13.17 17.16 -0.49
CA PHE A 82 13.99 16.24 0.31
C PHE A 82 13.17 15.56 1.42
N THR A 83 12.38 16.34 2.14
CA THR A 83 11.50 15.86 3.22
C THR A 83 10.50 14.84 2.68
N MET A 84 9.76 15.24 1.64
CA MET A 84 8.71 14.42 1.05
C MET A 84 9.25 13.18 0.34
N HIS A 85 10.39 13.28 -0.35
CA HIS A 85 11.07 12.13 -0.95
C HIS A 85 11.42 11.08 0.12
N GLY A 86 12.07 11.49 1.21
CA GLY A 86 12.46 10.59 2.29
C GLY A 86 11.25 9.92 2.93
N THR A 87 10.20 10.70 3.25
CA THR A 87 8.94 10.18 3.79
C THR A 87 8.27 9.19 2.85
N ILE A 88 8.16 9.52 1.57
CA ILE A 88 7.49 8.66 0.58
C ILE A 88 8.26 7.35 0.41
N MET A 89 9.58 7.40 0.28
CA MET A 89 10.39 6.19 0.08
C MET A 89 10.35 5.25 1.28
N LEU A 90 10.45 5.79 2.50
CA LEU A 90 10.47 4.97 3.72
C LEU A 90 9.07 4.50 4.13
N LEU A 91 8.12 5.42 4.23
CA LEU A 91 6.84 5.17 4.91
C LEU A 91 5.70 4.84 3.96
N LEU A 92 5.73 5.35 2.72
CA LEU A 92 4.63 5.15 1.74
C LEU A 92 4.98 4.16 0.62
N PHE A 93 6.27 3.89 0.41
CA PHE A 93 6.76 2.88 -0.52
C PHE A 93 7.28 1.63 0.20
N ALA A 94 8.38 1.70 0.96
CA ALA A 94 9.04 0.50 1.48
C ALA A 94 8.14 -0.29 2.44
N THR A 95 7.60 0.35 3.47
CA THR A 95 6.71 -0.31 4.43
C THR A 95 5.49 -0.97 3.75
N PRO A 96 4.72 -0.26 2.91
CA PRO A 96 3.51 -0.85 2.33
C PRO A 96 3.81 -1.84 1.20
N LEU A 97 4.99 -1.75 0.55
CA LEU A 97 5.48 -2.77 -0.38
C LEU A 97 5.65 -4.12 0.33
N PHE A 98 6.31 -4.13 1.49
CA PHE A 98 6.48 -5.35 2.28
C PHE A 98 5.15 -5.87 2.83
N VAL A 99 4.25 -4.99 3.25
CA VAL A 99 2.86 -5.37 3.60
C VAL A 99 2.13 -5.99 2.41
N GLY A 100 2.34 -5.48 1.19
CA GLY A 100 1.80 -6.05 -0.04
C GLY A 100 2.31 -7.47 -0.30
N PHE A 101 3.63 -7.69 -0.18
CA PHE A 101 4.21 -9.02 -0.28
C PHE A 101 3.71 -9.98 0.80
N ALA A 102 3.65 -9.54 2.05
CA ALA A 102 3.10 -10.34 3.15
C ALA A 102 1.65 -10.74 2.86
N ASN A 103 0.82 -9.81 2.38
CA ASN A 103 -0.55 -10.11 1.97
C ASN A 103 -0.63 -11.18 0.88
N VAL A 104 0.20 -11.14 -0.17
CA VAL A 104 0.12 -12.12 -1.26
C VAL A 104 0.71 -13.48 -0.88
N ILE A 105 1.85 -13.47 -0.18
CA ILE A 105 2.71 -14.65 -0.04
C ILE A 105 2.47 -15.37 1.29
N MET A 106 2.34 -14.64 2.40
CA MET A 106 2.35 -15.25 3.74
C MET A 106 1.22 -16.26 3.95
N PRO A 107 -0.07 -15.96 3.67
CA PRO A 107 -1.15 -16.93 3.91
C PRO A 107 -0.95 -18.23 3.12
N VAL A 108 -0.44 -18.13 1.89
CA VAL A 108 -0.15 -19.29 1.04
C VAL A 108 0.99 -20.12 1.61
N GLN A 109 2.04 -19.50 2.14
CA GLN A 109 3.19 -20.19 2.72
C GLN A 109 2.85 -21.02 3.96
N ILE A 110 1.90 -20.55 4.78
CA ILE A 110 1.47 -21.27 5.98
C ILE A 110 0.24 -22.17 5.75
N GLY A 111 -0.26 -22.23 4.53
CA GLY A 111 -1.46 -23.00 4.17
C GLY A 111 -2.76 -22.45 4.77
N ALA A 112 -2.81 -21.16 5.10
CA ALA A 112 -4.02 -20.49 5.56
C ALA A 112 -4.94 -20.15 4.38
N PRO A 113 -6.28 -20.28 4.53
CA PRO A 113 -7.22 -19.95 3.46
C PRO A 113 -7.32 -18.44 3.18
N ASP A 114 -7.12 -17.61 4.21
CA ASP A 114 -7.11 -16.15 4.17
C ASP A 114 -6.40 -15.62 5.45
N VAL A 115 -6.35 -14.30 5.63
CA VAL A 115 -5.89 -13.65 6.87
C VAL A 115 -6.94 -13.69 7.99
N ALA A 116 -6.52 -13.53 9.24
CA ALA A 116 -7.38 -13.63 10.43
C ALA A 116 -8.53 -12.60 10.45
N PHE A 117 -8.28 -11.38 9.98
CA PHE A 117 -9.27 -10.30 9.93
C PHE A 117 -9.35 -9.70 8.51
N PRO A 118 -10.07 -10.33 7.56
CA PRO A 118 -10.08 -9.91 6.14
C PRO A 118 -10.61 -8.49 5.91
N ARG A 119 -11.63 -8.07 6.67
CA ARG A 119 -12.19 -6.70 6.57
C ARG A 119 -11.26 -5.65 7.18
N LEU A 120 -10.59 -5.99 8.29
CA LEU A 120 -9.59 -5.11 8.90
C LEU A 120 -8.42 -4.90 7.94
N ASN A 121 -8.03 -5.94 7.19
CA ASN A 121 -6.99 -5.86 6.19
C ASN A 121 -7.31 -4.85 5.08
N MET A 122 -8.55 -4.86 4.56
CA MET A 122 -8.98 -3.86 3.58
C MET A 122 -9.04 -2.46 4.19
N PHE A 123 -9.47 -2.34 5.43
CA PHE A 123 -9.49 -1.06 6.14
C PHE A 123 -8.06 -0.50 6.35
N SER A 124 -7.09 -1.34 6.72
CA SER A 124 -5.67 -1.00 6.79
C SER A 124 -5.14 -0.44 5.47
N PHE A 125 -5.55 -1.03 4.34
CA PHE A 125 -5.18 -0.51 3.01
C PHE A 125 -5.75 0.89 2.76
N TRP A 126 -7.02 1.13 3.11
CA TRP A 126 -7.62 2.45 2.94
C TRP A 126 -6.97 3.51 3.82
N LEU A 127 -6.66 3.19 5.07
CA LEU A 127 -5.92 4.10 5.96
C LEU A 127 -4.55 4.46 5.39
N PHE A 128 -3.84 3.49 4.82
CA PHE A 128 -2.59 3.74 4.11
C PHE A 128 -2.79 4.67 2.89
N LEU A 129 -3.72 4.34 2.00
CA LEU A 129 -3.93 5.11 0.77
C LEU A 129 -4.34 6.54 1.08
N PHE A 130 -5.33 6.74 1.95
CA PHE A 130 -5.78 8.09 2.32
C PHE A 130 -4.73 8.83 3.13
N GLY A 131 -4.01 8.16 4.03
CA GLY A 131 -2.88 8.76 4.74
C GLY A 131 -1.80 9.28 3.78
N GLY A 132 -1.40 8.46 2.80
CA GLY A 132 -0.42 8.88 1.79
C GLY A 132 -0.91 10.01 0.88
N LEU A 133 -2.21 10.02 0.51
CA LEU A 133 -2.80 11.11 -0.26
C LEU A 133 -2.84 12.43 0.53
N ILE A 134 -3.17 12.37 1.82
CA ILE A 134 -3.12 13.53 2.73
C ILE A 134 -1.69 14.04 2.87
N THR A 135 -0.70 13.16 3.00
CA THR A 135 0.71 13.57 3.05
C THR A 135 1.13 14.30 1.77
N ILE A 136 0.80 13.77 0.59
CA ILE A 136 1.12 14.42 -0.69
C ILE A 136 0.34 15.73 -0.89
N SER A 137 -0.86 15.86 -0.33
CA SER A 137 -1.68 17.04 -0.56
C SER A 137 -1.07 18.34 -0.02
N GLY A 138 -0.05 18.24 0.84
CA GLY A 138 0.80 19.35 1.26
C GLY A 138 1.34 20.18 0.09
N PHE A 139 1.72 19.55 -1.03
CA PHE A 139 2.20 20.25 -2.23
C PHE A 139 1.15 21.15 -2.89
N PHE A 140 -0.15 20.91 -2.65
CA PHE A 140 -1.23 21.75 -3.18
C PHE A 140 -1.63 22.87 -2.21
N THR A 141 -0.99 22.97 -1.04
CA THR A 141 -1.24 24.08 -0.13
C THR A 141 -0.45 25.33 -0.53
N PRO A 142 -0.92 26.54 -0.22
CA PRO A 142 -0.23 27.78 -0.61
C PRO A 142 1.19 27.92 -0.05
N GLY A 143 1.48 27.28 1.09
CA GLY A 143 2.81 27.27 1.73
C GLY A 143 3.66 26.04 1.39
N GLY A 144 3.19 25.17 0.48
CA GLY A 144 3.90 23.96 0.09
C GLY A 144 3.88 22.84 1.13
N ALA A 145 4.67 21.80 0.87
CA ALA A 145 4.75 20.61 1.72
C ALA A 145 5.65 20.83 2.95
N ALA A 146 5.79 19.80 3.79
CA ALA A 146 6.73 19.83 4.92
C ALA A 146 8.18 20.00 4.46
N ASP A 147 8.97 20.84 5.13
CA ASP A 147 10.33 21.26 4.73
C ASP A 147 11.43 20.94 5.78
N PHE A 148 11.08 20.29 6.88
CA PHE A 148 11.95 20.10 8.05
C PHE A 148 12.70 18.74 8.10
N GLY A 149 12.68 17.98 7.00
CA GLY A 149 13.27 16.66 6.88
C GLY A 149 12.38 15.52 7.39
N TRP A 150 12.54 14.31 6.82
CA TRP A 150 11.66 13.16 7.10
C TRP A 150 11.70 12.68 8.56
N PHE A 151 12.76 13.01 9.30
CA PHE A 151 12.90 12.68 10.72
C PHE A 151 12.11 13.64 11.64
N ALA A 152 11.77 14.84 11.16
CA ALA A 152 10.99 15.84 11.88
C ALA A 152 11.54 16.18 13.29
N TYR A 153 12.76 16.71 13.36
CA TYR A 153 13.31 17.18 14.63
C TYR A 153 12.46 18.30 15.25
N ALA A 154 11.98 18.09 16.48
CA ALA A 154 11.05 18.99 17.18
C ALA A 154 11.45 20.48 17.25
N PRO A 155 12.74 20.86 17.38
CA PRO A 155 13.13 22.27 17.35
C PRO A 155 12.86 22.96 16.01
N LEU A 156 12.79 22.22 14.90
CA LEU A 156 12.54 22.75 13.56
C LEU A 156 11.08 22.56 13.13
N SER A 157 10.47 21.42 13.45
CA SER A 157 9.11 21.06 13.01
C SER A 157 7.97 21.70 13.85
N ASN A 158 8.21 22.85 14.48
CA ASN A 158 7.20 23.54 15.29
C ASN A 158 6.60 24.73 14.54
N ALA A 159 5.46 25.21 15.02
CA ALA A 159 4.73 26.32 14.42
C ALA A 159 5.51 27.65 14.35
N VAL A 160 6.61 27.79 15.10
CA VAL A 160 7.47 28.99 15.07
C VAL A 160 8.50 28.91 13.94
N ARG A 161 9.05 27.71 13.67
CA ARG A 161 10.18 27.50 12.75
C ARG A 161 9.77 26.97 11.37
N SER A 162 8.75 26.13 11.31
CA SER A 162 8.13 25.67 10.06
C SER A 162 6.63 25.93 10.12
N PRO A 163 6.20 27.22 10.10
CA PRO A 163 4.79 27.57 10.05
C PRO A 163 4.19 27.12 8.72
N GLY A 164 3.04 26.45 8.75
CA GLY A 164 2.33 26.09 7.53
C GLY A 164 1.52 24.80 7.67
N VAL A 165 0.48 24.70 6.84
CA VAL A 165 -0.44 23.55 6.86
C VAL A 165 0.22 22.29 6.27
N GLY A 166 1.28 22.43 5.47
CA GLY A 166 2.01 21.30 4.89
C GLY A 166 2.59 20.33 5.93
N GLY A 167 3.14 20.87 7.03
CA GLY A 167 3.60 20.09 8.17
C GLY A 167 2.47 19.34 8.87
N ASP A 168 1.34 19.99 9.09
CA ASP A 168 0.17 19.39 9.74
C ASP A 168 -0.43 18.25 8.92
N LEU A 169 -0.56 18.44 7.59
CA LEU A 169 -1.01 17.39 6.67
C LEU A 169 -0.04 16.22 6.63
N TRP A 170 1.26 16.49 6.67
CA TRP A 170 2.29 15.45 6.76
C TRP A 170 2.11 14.61 8.04
N ILE A 171 1.94 15.25 9.20
CA ILE A 171 1.72 14.57 10.48
C ILE A 171 0.43 13.72 10.44
N MET A 172 -0.68 14.32 10.02
CA MET A 172 -1.98 13.64 10.01
C MET A 172 -2.03 12.48 9.01
N GLY A 173 -1.42 12.65 7.83
CA GLY A 173 -1.32 11.60 6.83
C GLY A 173 -0.49 10.41 7.32
N LEU A 174 0.65 10.67 7.97
CA LEU A 174 1.49 9.61 8.55
C LEU A 174 0.85 8.93 9.76
N TRP A 175 0.14 9.67 10.60
CA TRP A 175 -0.62 9.08 11.70
C TRP A 175 -1.67 8.08 11.17
N MET A 176 -2.41 8.47 10.13
CA MET A 176 -3.43 7.61 9.51
C MET A 176 -2.81 6.37 8.84
N ALA A 177 -1.74 6.55 8.06
CA ALA A 177 -1.02 5.43 7.42
C ALA A 177 -0.34 4.51 8.46
N GLY A 178 0.18 5.07 9.54
CA GLY A 178 0.77 4.35 10.66
C GLY A 178 -0.26 3.49 11.38
N LEU A 179 -1.45 4.02 11.64
CA LEU A 179 -2.56 3.24 12.20
C LEU A 179 -2.92 2.05 11.30
N GLY A 180 -3.01 2.27 9.98
CA GLY A 180 -3.23 1.20 9.01
C GLY A 180 -2.17 0.09 9.08
N THR A 181 -0.91 0.48 9.22
CA THR A 181 0.23 -0.44 9.34
C THR A 181 0.18 -1.26 10.64
N ILE A 182 -0.15 -0.63 11.77
CA ILE A 182 -0.30 -1.33 13.07
C ILE A 182 -1.41 -2.38 12.98
N LEU A 183 -2.58 -2.01 12.44
CA LEU A 183 -3.70 -2.94 12.27
C LEU A 183 -3.36 -4.10 11.33
N GLY A 184 -2.59 -3.83 10.26
CA GLY A 184 -2.09 -4.85 9.35
C GLY A 184 -1.12 -5.82 10.04
N ALA A 185 -0.20 -5.29 10.86
CA ALA A 185 0.76 -6.09 11.62
C ALA A 185 0.05 -7.03 12.62
N VAL A 186 -0.92 -6.52 13.38
CA VAL A 186 -1.73 -7.33 14.30
C VAL A 186 -2.46 -8.45 13.56
N ASN A 187 -2.99 -8.14 12.37
CA ASN A 187 -3.68 -9.13 11.54
C ASN A 187 -2.72 -10.24 11.08
N PHE A 188 -1.53 -9.89 10.58
CA PHE A 188 -0.54 -10.88 10.15
C PHE A 188 -0.02 -11.73 11.30
N VAL A 189 0.36 -11.13 12.43
CA VAL A 189 0.83 -11.87 13.61
C VAL A 189 -0.23 -12.86 14.09
N THR A 190 -1.49 -12.41 14.15
CA THR A 190 -2.60 -13.29 14.52
C THR A 190 -2.76 -14.44 13.53
N THR A 191 -2.72 -14.16 12.23
CA THR A 191 -2.82 -15.18 11.16
C THR A 191 -1.70 -16.22 11.29
N ILE A 192 -0.45 -15.77 11.48
CA ILE A 192 0.72 -16.65 11.61
C ILE A 192 0.61 -17.53 12.85
N ILE A 193 0.06 -17.04 13.96
CA ILE A 193 -0.01 -17.83 15.20
C ILE A 193 -1.17 -18.83 15.17
N THR A 194 -2.34 -18.43 14.67
CA THR A 194 -3.61 -19.16 14.88
C THR A 194 -4.15 -19.90 13.65
N MET A 195 -3.72 -19.57 12.43
CA MET A 195 -4.34 -20.08 11.19
C MET A 195 -3.44 -20.99 10.34
N ARG A 196 -2.32 -21.45 10.88
CA ARG A 196 -1.39 -22.34 10.16
C ARG A 196 -1.99 -23.71 9.89
N ALA A 197 -1.49 -24.35 8.83
CA ALA A 197 -1.81 -25.73 8.51
C ALA A 197 -1.46 -26.69 9.67
N PRO A 198 -2.30 -27.71 9.92
CA PRO A 198 -2.03 -28.72 10.95
C PRO A 198 -0.67 -29.41 10.72
N GLY A 199 0.10 -29.58 11.81
CA GLY A 199 1.43 -30.19 11.77
C GLY A 199 2.59 -29.23 11.45
N MET A 200 2.31 -27.96 11.15
CA MET A 200 3.32 -26.92 10.98
C MET A 200 3.71 -26.30 12.32
N THR A 201 4.91 -26.62 12.82
CA THR A 201 5.48 -26.01 14.03
C THR A 201 6.14 -24.66 13.70
N MET A 202 6.37 -23.81 14.71
CA MET A 202 7.03 -22.49 14.54
C MET A 202 8.35 -22.60 13.76
N PHE A 203 9.18 -23.57 14.10
CA PHE A 203 10.52 -23.78 13.51
C PHE A 203 10.48 -24.42 12.11
N ARG A 204 9.31 -24.80 11.61
CA ARG A 204 9.11 -25.36 10.26
C ARG A 204 8.50 -24.35 9.29
N MET A 205 8.27 -23.11 9.72
CA MET A 205 7.74 -22.06 8.86
C MET A 205 8.81 -21.54 7.88
N PRO A 206 8.43 -21.11 6.67
CA PRO A 206 9.36 -20.47 5.74
C PRO A 206 9.96 -19.17 6.33
N ILE A 207 11.23 -18.90 6.04
CA ILE A 207 11.97 -17.73 6.54
C ILE A 207 11.28 -16.40 6.22
N PHE A 208 10.55 -16.30 5.10
CA PHE A 208 9.79 -15.08 4.77
C PHE A 208 8.63 -14.81 5.73
N THR A 209 8.03 -15.86 6.30
CA THR A 209 6.88 -15.73 7.22
C THR A 209 7.31 -15.65 8.68
N LEU A 210 8.51 -16.13 9.00
CA LEU A 210 9.08 -16.18 10.35
C LEU A 210 9.60 -14.80 10.78
#